data_AF-A0A7V5BCV3-F1
#
_entry.id   AF-A0A7V5BCV3-F1
#
_cell.length_a   1.000
_cell.length_b   1.000
_cell.length_c   1.000
_cell.angle_alpha   90.00
_cell.angle_beta   90.00
_cell.angle_gamma   90.00
#
_symmetry.space_group_name_H-M   'P 1'
#
loop_
_entity.id
_entity.type
_entity.pdbx_description
1 polymer ?
#
loop_
_entity_poly.entity_id
_entity_poly.type
_entity_poly.pdbx_seq_one_letter_code
_entity_poly.pdbx_strand_id
1 'polypeptide(L)'
;MYFFSHFPFICLSKKLRCPNKHSTQNDKIMKPSFFLLFFLCISAFAQAQYQTIKGVIIDKQSEYPLIGASVVVVNSDPLLGAVTDLDGIFRIEHVPIGRHTIRVEYLGYEPIVLPNILVNSAKETEVNIQMEESLIQINEVVVKATNKSKGQVTNQLATVSARSISVEEAGRFSGSYGDPARMAQNYAGVSGASDDRNDIIIRGNSPLGVLWRMEGIDIPNPSHFSALGTTGGPVSMLNINNLSNSDFFTSAWSADYGNALSGVFDIKLRNGNRDKREYLGEIGFNGFELGAEGPFKKGKKASYLANFRYSTLGVFKAIGIDFGLGDAVPEFQDLTFKINIPTNHSGVFTLWGIGGISDIHIAPKSSGDNGEIFAFDATDVTFGSNTGILGASHTYFWDKNTYTKLTIVGSGTQTIGHLDSVSLDSSRTNFFNFKHGQYKYSAHFKFNKKLSAKNTITTGAIYDLIDLDIHDSTLVAPHIFEESKGYSGFSSLIQAYANW
;
A
#
# COMPACT_ATOMS: atom_id res chain seq x y z
N MET A 1 22.42 24.00 30.85
CA MET A 1 23.83 23.74 30.45
C MET A 1 23.94 24.10 28.98
N TYR A 2 24.90 24.95 28.68
CA TYR A 2 25.02 25.82 27.49
C TYR A 2 25.14 25.07 26.16
N PHE A 3 24.57 25.61 25.07
CA PHE A 3 25.30 26.22 23.94
C PHE A 3 24.31 26.56 22.79
N PHE A 4 23.89 27.82 22.75
CA PHE A 4 23.49 28.53 21.53
C PHE A 4 24.56 29.59 21.32
N SER A 5 25.27 29.59 20.18
CA SER A 5 25.87 30.77 19.55
C SER A 5 26.77 30.39 18.37
N HIS A 6 26.90 31.34 17.44
CA HIS A 6 27.87 31.44 16.34
C HIS A 6 27.40 31.01 14.95
N PHE A 7 26.75 31.96 14.25
CA PHE A 7 27.05 32.22 12.84
C PHE A 7 27.34 33.73 12.66
N PRO A 8 28.46 34.12 12.02
CA PRO A 8 28.90 35.51 11.97
C PRO A 8 28.29 36.29 10.80
N PHE A 9 27.99 37.55 11.07
CA PHE A 9 27.86 38.61 10.08
C PHE A 9 29.22 38.86 9.40
N ILE A 10 29.29 38.73 8.08
CA ILE A 10 30.34 39.34 7.27
C ILE A 10 29.70 40.42 6.40
N CYS A 11 30.04 41.66 6.75
CA CYS A 11 29.71 42.89 6.09
C CYS A 11 30.58 43.05 4.84
N LEU A 12 30.00 43.03 3.64
CA LEU A 12 30.70 43.42 2.42
C LEU A 12 30.30 44.85 2.03
N SER A 13 31.14 45.82 2.41
CA SER A 13 31.04 47.18 1.89
C SER A 13 31.53 47.23 0.44
N LYS A 14 30.63 47.41 -0.52
CA LYS A 14 30.99 47.89 -1.86
C LYS A 14 30.46 49.30 -2.05
N LYS A 15 31.41 50.26 -2.09
CA LYS A 15 31.22 51.63 -2.56
C LYS A 15 30.61 51.59 -3.96
N LEU A 16 29.37 52.05 -4.10
CA LEU A 16 28.77 52.41 -5.39
C LEU A 16 28.73 53.93 -5.49
N ARG A 17 29.49 54.45 -6.46
CA ARG A 17 29.48 55.86 -6.88
C ARG A 17 28.11 56.22 -7.44
N CYS A 18 27.54 57.33 -6.97
CA CYS A 18 26.43 58.01 -7.64
C CYS A 18 26.92 58.64 -8.96
N PRO A 19 26.10 58.60 -10.02
CA PRO A 19 26.02 59.70 -10.96
C PRO A 19 24.73 60.49 -10.71
N ASN A 20 24.92 61.78 -10.48
CA ASN A 20 23.89 62.80 -10.61
C ASN A 20 23.25 62.70 -12.00
N LYS A 21 21.92 62.58 -12.06
CA LYS A 21 21.13 63.10 -13.18
C LYS A 21 19.75 63.51 -12.70
N HIS A 22 19.49 64.80 -12.82
CA HIS A 22 18.16 65.39 -12.77
C HIS A 22 17.23 64.69 -13.77
N SER A 23 16.10 64.16 -13.31
CA SER A 23 14.87 64.12 -14.11
C SER A 23 13.66 64.06 -13.16
N THR A 24 12.99 65.19 -13.05
CA THR A 24 11.56 65.38 -12.78
C THR A 24 10.80 64.16 -12.23
N GLN A 25 10.52 64.21 -10.94
CA GLN A 25 9.54 63.39 -10.23
C GLN A 25 8.16 63.62 -10.84
N ASN A 26 7.68 62.67 -11.64
CA ASN A 26 6.25 62.48 -11.85
C ASN A 26 5.82 61.42 -10.83
N ASP A 27 5.49 61.87 -9.62
CA ASP A 27 4.80 61.04 -8.64
C ASP A 27 3.42 60.71 -9.20
N LYS A 28 3.34 59.63 -9.99
CA LYS A 28 2.07 58.96 -10.27
C LYS A 28 1.61 58.39 -8.93
N ILE A 29 0.83 59.19 -8.20
CA ILE A 29 0.03 58.76 -7.06
C ILE A 29 -0.73 57.51 -7.52
N MET A 30 -0.25 56.33 -7.13
CA MET A 30 -0.96 55.07 -7.35
C MET A 30 -2.32 55.25 -6.72
N LYS A 31 -3.36 55.37 -7.57
CA LYS A 31 -4.73 55.59 -7.11
C LYS A 31 -5.06 54.51 -6.06
N PRO A 32 -5.59 54.87 -4.88
CA PRO A 32 -5.91 53.91 -3.81
C PRO A 32 -6.89 52.81 -4.26
N SER A 33 -7.57 53.02 -5.40
CA SER A 33 -8.42 52.04 -6.08
C SER A 33 -7.68 50.77 -6.55
N PHE A 34 -6.38 50.83 -6.91
CA PHE A 34 -5.65 49.63 -7.36
C PHE A 34 -5.22 48.74 -6.18
N PHE A 35 -4.89 49.36 -5.03
CA PHE A 35 -4.57 48.63 -3.80
C PHE A 35 -5.82 48.01 -3.17
N LEU A 36 -6.97 48.68 -3.28
CA LEU A 36 -8.28 48.14 -2.88
C LEU A 36 -8.72 46.95 -3.74
N LEU A 37 -8.46 46.99 -5.05
CA LEU A 37 -8.76 45.88 -5.96
C LEU A 37 -7.90 44.63 -5.67
N PHE A 38 -6.62 44.84 -5.33
CA PHE A 38 -5.72 43.76 -4.91
C PHE A 38 -6.17 43.12 -3.59
N PHE A 39 -6.63 43.92 -2.61
CA PHE A 39 -7.19 43.41 -1.35
C PHE A 39 -8.54 42.67 -1.55
N LEU A 40 -9.38 43.11 -2.49
CA LEU A 40 -10.61 42.41 -2.86
C LEU A 40 -10.31 41.05 -3.52
N CYS A 41 -9.27 40.96 -4.35
CA CYS A 41 -8.87 39.69 -4.98
C CYS A 41 -8.34 38.68 -3.96
N ILE A 42 -7.60 39.12 -2.93
CA ILE A 42 -7.11 38.22 -1.85
C ILE A 42 -8.28 37.69 -1.01
N SER A 43 -9.33 38.49 -0.83
CA SER A 43 -10.55 38.10 -0.09
C SER A 43 -11.35 37.00 -0.81
N ALA A 44 -11.26 36.94 -2.15
CA ALA A 44 -11.97 35.95 -2.97
C ALA A 44 -11.39 34.52 -2.85
N PHE A 45 -10.13 34.39 -2.42
CA PHE A 45 -9.47 33.08 -2.22
C PHE A 45 -9.61 32.52 -0.80
N ALA A 46 -10.24 33.25 0.13
CA ALA A 46 -10.48 32.80 1.50
C ALA A 46 -11.79 32.02 1.67
N GLN A 47 -12.18 31.20 0.67
CA GLN A 47 -13.35 30.33 0.81
C GLN A 47 -12.99 29.13 1.70
N ALA A 48 -13.83 28.87 2.70
CA ALA A 48 -13.74 27.62 3.47
C ALA A 48 -13.91 26.45 2.49
N GLN A 49 -12.87 25.64 2.35
CA GLN A 49 -12.91 24.46 1.51
C GLN A 49 -13.57 23.33 2.28
N TYR A 50 -14.55 22.70 1.66
CA TYR A 50 -15.26 21.54 2.18
C TYR A 50 -15.09 20.36 1.24
N GLN A 51 -15.24 19.16 1.78
CA GLN A 51 -15.24 17.92 1.03
C GLN A 51 -16.25 16.94 1.66
N THR A 52 -16.53 15.84 0.96
CA THR A 52 -17.39 14.78 1.46
C THR A 52 -16.59 13.63 2.07
N ILE A 53 -17.06 13.15 3.24
CA ILE A 53 -16.66 11.87 3.80
C ILE A 53 -17.74 10.85 3.46
N LYS A 54 -17.36 9.67 2.98
CA LYS A 54 -18.29 8.58 2.71
C LYS A 54 -17.70 7.23 3.05
N GLY A 55 -18.50 6.18 2.96
CA GLY A 55 -18.00 4.84 3.18
C GLY A 55 -19.10 3.80 3.30
N VAL A 56 -18.68 2.58 3.62
CA VAL A 56 -19.57 1.45 3.86
C VAL A 56 -19.36 0.93 5.28
N ILE A 57 -20.47 0.65 5.97
CA ILE A 57 -20.49 0.01 7.28
C ILE A 57 -21.08 -1.39 7.13
N ILE A 58 -20.30 -2.39 7.55
CA ILE A 58 -20.69 -3.80 7.50
C ILE A 58 -20.55 -4.46 8.89
N ASP A 59 -21.30 -5.53 9.11
CA ASP A 59 -21.10 -6.42 10.25
C ASP A 59 -19.74 -7.09 10.11
N LYS A 60 -18.96 -7.05 11.18
CA LYS A 60 -17.61 -7.62 11.18
C LYS A 60 -17.63 -9.14 10.93
N GLN A 61 -18.60 -9.89 11.46
CA GLN A 61 -18.66 -11.35 11.37
C GLN A 61 -19.34 -11.86 10.08
N SER A 62 -20.48 -11.28 9.69
CA SER A 62 -21.23 -11.73 8.52
C SER A 62 -20.85 -11.02 7.23
N GLU A 63 -20.02 -9.97 7.29
CA GLU A 63 -19.71 -9.06 6.17
C GLU A 63 -20.96 -8.42 5.54
N TYR A 64 -22.11 -8.52 6.20
CA TYR A 64 -23.39 -8.04 5.71
C TYR A 64 -23.53 -6.53 5.98
N PRO A 65 -24.08 -5.75 5.05
CA PRO A 65 -24.24 -4.31 5.25
C PRO A 65 -25.14 -3.96 6.45
N LEU A 66 -24.71 -2.96 7.23
CA LEU A 66 -25.48 -2.46 8.38
C LEU A 66 -26.33 -1.28 7.96
N ILE A 67 -27.64 -1.50 7.88
CA ILE A 67 -28.64 -0.51 7.47
C ILE A 67 -29.06 0.33 8.69
N GLY A 68 -29.02 1.66 8.59
CA GLY A 68 -29.45 2.53 9.67
C GLY A 68 -28.40 2.85 10.74
N ALA A 69 -27.13 2.54 10.50
CA ALA A 69 -26.01 2.95 11.36
C ALA A 69 -25.81 4.47 11.29
N SER A 70 -25.65 5.11 12.46
CA SER A 70 -25.45 6.55 12.59
C SER A 70 -23.96 6.87 12.56
N VAL A 71 -23.56 7.82 11.70
CA VAL A 71 -22.18 8.28 11.55
C VAL A 71 -22.14 9.78 11.80
N VAL A 72 -21.26 10.23 12.69
CA VAL A 72 -21.19 11.63 13.12
C VAL A 72 -19.75 12.12 13.13
N VAL A 73 -19.50 13.32 12.62
CA VAL A 73 -18.24 14.04 12.80
C VAL A 73 -18.23 14.68 14.19
N VAL A 74 -17.37 14.20 15.06
CA VAL A 74 -17.28 14.65 16.45
C VAL A 74 -16.81 16.11 16.49
N ASN A 75 -17.45 16.93 17.34
CA ASN A 75 -17.16 18.37 17.51
C ASN A 75 -17.34 19.21 16.24
N SER A 76 -18.22 18.79 15.32
CA SER A 76 -18.65 19.63 14.19
C SER A 76 -19.75 20.60 14.62
N ASP A 77 -19.66 21.85 14.13
CA ASP A 77 -20.69 22.89 14.29
C ASP A 77 -20.97 23.54 12.92
N PRO A 78 -22.16 23.33 12.32
CA PRO A 78 -23.28 22.51 12.80
C PRO A 78 -22.93 21.02 12.88
N LEU A 79 -23.72 20.22 13.60
CA LEU A 79 -23.52 18.78 13.71
C LEU A 79 -23.61 18.12 12.32
N LEU A 80 -22.49 17.60 11.85
CA LEU A 80 -22.39 16.87 10.59
C LEU A 80 -22.51 15.36 10.85
N GLY A 81 -23.42 14.70 10.16
CA GLY A 81 -23.61 13.26 10.26
C GLY A 81 -24.50 12.70 9.15
N ALA A 82 -24.56 11.37 9.08
CA ALA A 82 -25.33 10.62 8.09
C ALA A 82 -25.81 9.30 8.68
N VAL A 83 -26.81 8.69 8.05
CA VAL A 83 -27.30 7.34 8.38
C VAL A 83 -27.05 6.44 7.19
N THR A 84 -26.67 5.18 7.43
CA THR A 84 -26.41 4.24 6.34
C THR A 84 -27.69 3.76 5.64
N ASP A 85 -27.59 3.55 4.33
CA ASP A 85 -28.67 3.03 3.49
C ASP A 85 -28.78 1.49 3.51
N LEU A 86 -29.60 0.93 2.60
CA LEU A 86 -29.83 -0.52 2.47
C LEU A 86 -28.56 -1.33 2.16
N ASP A 87 -27.52 -0.67 1.65
CA ASP A 87 -26.23 -1.25 1.30
C ASP A 87 -25.15 -0.88 2.31
N GLY A 88 -25.54 -0.35 3.47
CA GLY A 88 -24.62 0.08 4.52
C GLY A 88 -23.83 1.33 4.17
N ILE A 89 -24.22 2.09 3.14
CA ILE A 89 -23.46 3.23 2.64
C ILE A 89 -23.88 4.51 3.37
N PHE A 90 -22.91 5.31 3.81
CA PHE A 90 -23.15 6.66 4.35
C PHE A 90 -22.40 7.73 3.54
N ARG A 91 -22.93 8.97 3.59
CA ARG A 91 -22.32 10.15 2.95
C ARG A 91 -22.55 11.39 3.80
N ILE A 92 -21.47 12.01 4.27
CA ILE A 92 -21.47 13.25 5.05
C ILE A 92 -20.84 14.35 4.20
N GLU A 93 -21.68 15.25 3.70
CA GLU A 93 -21.26 16.37 2.85
C GLU A 93 -20.84 17.57 3.68
N HIS A 94 -20.16 18.54 3.05
CA HIS A 94 -19.75 19.80 3.66
C HIS A 94 -18.84 19.65 4.90
N VAL A 95 -17.98 18.64 4.92
CA VAL A 95 -16.98 18.48 5.98
C VAL A 95 -15.80 19.42 5.69
N PRO A 96 -15.40 20.30 6.63
CA PRO A 96 -14.25 21.18 6.43
C PRO A 96 -12.98 20.39 6.10
N ILE A 97 -12.09 20.93 5.28
CA ILE A 97 -10.77 20.29 5.09
C ILE A 97 -10.00 20.22 6.41
N GLY A 98 -9.22 19.17 6.60
CA GLY A 98 -8.45 18.94 7.82
C GLY A 98 -8.69 17.56 8.44
N ARG A 99 -8.26 17.40 9.70
CA ARG A 99 -8.37 16.14 10.42
C ARG A 99 -9.59 16.13 11.31
N HIS A 100 -10.41 15.10 11.14
CA HIS A 100 -11.66 14.93 11.87
C HIS A 100 -11.70 13.61 12.61
N THR A 101 -12.53 13.55 13.64
CA THR A 101 -12.86 12.31 14.34
C THR A 101 -14.26 11.90 13.95
N ILE A 102 -14.43 10.66 13.48
CA ILE A 102 -15.73 10.09 13.14
C ILE A 102 -16.15 9.15 14.24
N ARG A 103 -17.42 9.21 14.65
CA ARG A 103 -18.04 8.23 15.55
C ARG A 103 -19.16 7.51 14.83
N VAL A 104 -19.20 6.20 14.97
CA VAL A 104 -20.23 5.32 14.41
C VAL A 104 -20.96 4.60 15.54
N GLU A 105 -22.28 4.65 15.50
CA GLU A 105 -23.16 3.99 16.48
C GLU A 105 -24.27 3.23 15.75
N TYR A 106 -24.55 2.01 16.20
CA TYR A 106 -25.64 1.20 15.67
C TYR A 106 -26.21 0.31 16.78
N LEU A 107 -27.53 0.14 16.81
CA LEU A 107 -28.20 -0.54 17.92
C LEU A 107 -27.78 -2.01 17.99
N GLY A 108 -27.32 -2.43 19.17
CA GLY A 108 -26.83 -3.79 19.39
C GLY A 108 -25.38 -4.00 18.93
N TYR A 109 -24.63 -2.95 18.60
CA TYR A 109 -23.22 -3.01 18.21
C TYR A 109 -22.36 -2.16 19.13
N GLU A 110 -21.08 -2.51 19.24
CA GLU A 110 -20.11 -1.66 19.93
C GLU A 110 -19.88 -0.35 19.13
N PRO A 111 -19.91 0.83 19.78
CA PRO A 111 -19.62 2.08 19.11
C PRO A 111 -18.15 2.16 18.70
N ILE A 112 -17.88 2.70 17.50
CA ILE A 112 -16.53 2.87 16.96
C ILE A 112 -16.20 4.35 16.86
N VAL A 113 -14.99 4.74 17.30
CA VAL A 113 -14.45 6.10 17.15
C VAL A 113 -13.17 6.03 16.32
N LEU A 114 -13.17 6.70 15.17
CA LEU A 114 -12.05 6.79 14.24
C LEU A 114 -11.44 8.20 14.30
N PRO A 115 -10.34 8.40 15.04
CA PRO A 115 -9.68 9.70 15.10
C PRO A 115 -8.79 9.97 13.87
N ASN A 116 -8.55 11.24 13.59
CA ASN A 116 -7.57 11.73 12.60
C ASN A 116 -7.84 11.38 11.13
N ILE A 117 -9.10 11.20 10.73
CA ILE A 117 -9.48 11.03 9.33
C ILE A 117 -9.13 12.31 8.57
N LEU A 118 -8.24 12.20 7.58
CA LEU A 118 -7.79 13.33 6.77
C LEU A 118 -8.78 13.59 5.64
N VAL A 119 -9.32 14.80 5.63
CA VAL A 119 -10.18 15.33 4.58
C VAL A 119 -9.36 16.34 3.77
N ASN A 120 -9.04 15.98 2.53
CA ASN A 120 -8.28 16.83 1.62
C ASN A 120 -9.21 17.48 0.57
N SER A 121 -8.72 18.52 -0.11
CA SER A 121 -9.48 19.22 -1.16
C SER A 121 -9.49 18.47 -2.50
N ALA A 122 -8.56 17.53 -2.71
CA ALA A 122 -8.33 16.89 -4.01
C ALA A 122 -9.36 15.79 -4.32
N LYS A 123 -9.70 14.96 -3.33
CA LYS A 123 -10.62 13.82 -3.50
C LYS A 123 -11.54 13.62 -2.31
N GLU A 124 -12.65 12.91 -2.53
CA GLU A 124 -13.53 12.45 -1.46
C GLU A 124 -12.80 11.47 -0.54
N THR A 125 -13.05 11.57 0.77
CA THR A 125 -12.46 10.64 1.74
C THR A 125 -13.39 9.45 1.92
N GLU A 126 -12.94 8.26 1.51
CA GLU A 126 -13.68 7.00 1.67
C GLU A 126 -13.16 6.20 2.89
N VAL A 127 -14.07 5.80 3.79
CA VAL A 127 -13.76 5.09 5.03
C VAL A 127 -14.65 3.86 5.17
N ASN A 128 -14.07 2.67 5.04
CA ASN A 128 -14.79 1.41 5.25
C ASN A 128 -14.69 0.97 6.71
N ILE A 129 -15.83 0.66 7.33
CA ILE A 129 -15.94 0.44 8.77
C ILE A 129 -16.61 -0.90 9.01
N GLN A 130 -16.02 -1.71 9.89
CA GLN A 130 -16.58 -3.00 10.31
C GLN A 130 -16.99 -2.90 11.77
N MET A 131 -18.26 -3.13 12.08
CA MET A 131 -18.78 -3.04 13.45
C MET A 131 -18.96 -4.42 14.08
N GLU A 132 -18.64 -4.53 15.36
CA GLU A 132 -18.79 -5.75 16.15
C GLU A 132 -20.12 -5.74 16.91
N GLU A 133 -20.90 -6.81 16.81
CA GLU A 133 -22.17 -6.95 17.52
C GLU A 133 -21.91 -7.07 19.03
N SER A 134 -22.60 -6.26 19.83
CA SER A 134 -22.43 -6.20 21.27
C SER A 134 -22.99 -7.45 21.94
N LEU A 135 -22.21 -8.02 22.86
CA LEU A 135 -22.61 -9.20 23.64
C LEU A 135 -23.59 -8.88 24.78
N ILE A 136 -23.78 -7.60 25.08
CA ILE A 136 -24.62 -7.12 26.18
C ILE A 136 -25.87 -6.49 25.59
N GLN A 137 -26.97 -7.27 25.53
CA GLN A 137 -28.28 -6.70 25.25
C GLN A 137 -28.74 -5.84 26.43
N ILE A 138 -28.93 -4.54 26.15
CA ILE A 138 -29.79 -3.59 26.84
C ILE A 138 -29.60 -3.54 28.37
N ASN A 139 -28.58 -2.82 28.81
CA ASN A 139 -28.74 -1.89 29.92
C ASN A 139 -27.94 -0.64 29.58
N GLU A 140 -28.56 0.52 29.80
CA GLU A 140 -28.04 1.86 29.55
C GLU A 140 -26.53 1.95 29.85
N VAL A 141 -25.73 2.08 28.79
CA VAL A 141 -24.29 2.28 28.92
C VAL A 141 -24.05 3.77 29.02
N VAL A 142 -23.73 4.24 30.22
CA VAL A 142 -23.03 5.50 30.39
C VAL A 142 -21.66 5.34 29.74
N VAL A 143 -21.48 5.91 28.55
CA VAL A 143 -20.22 5.90 27.81
C VAL A 143 -19.18 6.70 28.59
N LYS A 144 -18.31 6.02 29.33
CA LYS A 144 -16.98 6.58 29.65
C LYS A 144 -16.12 6.34 28.42
N ALA A 145 -15.63 7.42 27.82
CA ALA A 145 -14.66 7.40 26.73
C ALA A 145 -13.36 6.74 27.23
N THR A 146 -13.30 5.42 27.20
CA THR A 146 -12.04 4.69 27.28
C THR A 146 -11.54 4.64 25.85
N ASN A 147 -10.39 5.27 25.58
CA ASN A 147 -9.69 5.16 24.30
C ASN A 147 -9.40 3.67 24.03
N LYS A 148 -10.32 2.94 23.37
CA LYS A 148 -10.01 1.62 22.83
C LYS A 148 -8.94 1.83 21.76
N SER A 149 -7.81 1.15 21.99
CA SER A 149 -6.52 1.37 21.33
C SER A 149 -6.62 1.32 19.80
N LYS A 150 -5.84 2.20 19.15
CA LYS A 150 -5.43 2.03 17.75
C LYS A 150 -4.98 0.58 17.50
N GLY A 151 -5.36 -0.01 16.37
CA GLY A 151 -4.79 -1.28 15.90
C GLY A 151 -5.60 -2.56 16.17
N GLN A 152 -6.92 -2.50 16.33
CA GLN A 152 -7.75 -3.73 16.32
C GLN A 152 -7.68 -4.41 14.96
N VAL A 153 -7.36 -5.70 14.97
CA VAL A 153 -7.11 -6.55 13.79
C VAL A 153 -8.43 -6.86 13.09
N THR A 154 -8.42 -6.86 11.75
CA THR A 154 -9.59 -7.20 10.91
C THR A 154 -9.93 -8.69 11.05
N ASN A 155 -8.91 -9.55 11.14
CA ASN A 155 -9.05 -10.96 11.47
C ASN A 155 -9.47 -11.15 12.94
N GLN A 156 -10.59 -11.86 13.12
CA GLN A 156 -11.28 -12.03 14.39
C GLN A 156 -10.69 -13.13 15.27
N LEU A 157 -9.91 -14.04 14.68
CA LEU A 157 -9.29 -15.16 15.37
C LEU A 157 -7.87 -14.81 15.85
N ALA A 158 -7.49 -13.55 15.65
CA ALA A 158 -6.29 -12.96 16.20
C ALA A 158 -6.38 -12.96 17.74
N THR A 159 -5.73 -13.93 18.37
CA THR A 159 -5.75 -14.05 19.84
C THR A 159 -4.72 -13.15 20.49
N VAL A 160 -3.46 -13.18 20.01
CA VAL A 160 -2.34 -12.38 20.53
C VAL A 160 -1.36 -12.00 19.41
N SER A 161 -0.59 -10.93 19.62
CA SER A 161 0.54 -10.52 18.75
C SER A 161 0.17 -10.20 17.29
N ALA A 162 -1.03 -9.65 17.11
CA ALA A 162 -1.54 -9.18 15.84
C ALA A 162 -1.82 -7.67 15.92
N ARG A 163 -1.59 -6.97 14.80
CA ARG A 163 -1.75 -5.52 14.67
C ARG A 163 -2.44 -5.22 13.35
N SER A 164 -3.43 -4.31 13.36
CA SER A 164 -3.89 -3.70 12.10
C SER A 164 -3.00 -2.50 11.76
N ILE A 165 -2.47 -2.50 10.54
CA ILE A 165 -1.75 -1.38 9.94
C ILE A 165 -2.76 -0.60 9.11
N SER A 166 -3.07 0.62 9.55
CA SER A 166 -3.88 1.53 8.75
C SER A 166 -3.05 2.22 7.67
N VAL A 167 -3.69 2.56 6.56
CA VAL A 167 -3.05 3.29 5.44
C VAL A 167 -2.42 4.61 5.93
N GLU A 168 -3.11 5.31 6.83
CA GLU A 168 -2.64 6.55 7.43
C GLU A 168 -1.39 6.34 8.30
N GLU A 169 -1.28 5.21 8.98
CA GLU A 169 -0.11 4.87 9.79
C GLU A 169 1.07 4.51 8.90
N ALA A 170 0.85 3.68 7.87
CA ALA A 170 1.86 3.35 6.87
C ALA A 170 2.39 4.60 6.14
N GLY A 171 1.53 5.55 5.78
CA GLY A 171 1.94 6.79 5.11
C GLY A 171 2.65 7.81 6.01
N ARG A 172 2.51 7.71 7.34
CA ARG A 172 3.08 8.68 8.29
C ARG A 172 4.30 8.19 9.03
N PHE A 173 4.58 6.89 8.95
CA PHE A 173 5.71 6.32 9.66
C PHE A 173 7.00 6.77 8.99
N SER A 174 7.79 7.60 9.68
CA SER A 174 9.08 8.08 9.19
C SER A 174 10.00 6.90 8.82
N GLY A 175 10.64 6.94 7.66
CA GLY A 175 11.53 5.87 7.19
C GLY A 175 10.81 4.63 6.61
N SER A 176 9.47 4.57 6.66
CA SER A 176 8.72 3.51 5.97
C SER A 176 8.69 3.70 4.45
N TYR A 177 8.90 4.92 3.97
CA TYR A 177 8.68 5.28 2.57
C TYR A 177 7.29 4.84 2.07
N GLY A 178 6.24 4.94 2.89
CA GLY A 178 4.90 4.49 2.49
C GLY A 178 4.80 2.99 2.18
N ASP A 179 5.80 2.20 2.59
CA ASP A 179 5.82 0.74 2.45
C ASP A 179 5.32 0.09 3.75
N PRO A 180 4.18 -0.62 3.71
CA PRO A 180 3.67 -1.35 4.87
C PRO A 180 4.68 -2.35 5.44
N ALA A 181 5.55 -2.93 4.62
CA ALA A 181 6.57 -3.88 5.06
C ALA A 181 7.62 -3.21 5.96
N ARG A 182 8.17 -2.08 5.53
CA ARG A 182 9.13 -1.28 6.31
C ARG A 182 8.50 -0.69 7.55
N MET A 183 7.21 -0.32 7.50
CA MET A 183 6.48 0.08 8.70
C MET A 183 6.43 -1.07 9.72
N ALA A 184 6.06 -2.28 9.29
CA ALA A 184 5.94 -3.45 10.17
C ALA A 184 7.25 -3.84 10.88
N GLN A 185 8.42 -3.52 10.31
CA GLN A 185 9.73 -3.71 10.95
C GLN A 185 9.88 -2.94 12.28
N ASN A 186 9.02 -1.95 12.56
CA ASN A 186 9.07 -1.16 13.79
C ASN A 186 8.28 -1.80 14.94
N TYR A 187 7.60 -2.93 14.70
CA TYR A 187 6.94 -3.67 15.76
C TYR A 187 7.91 -4.50 16.57
N ALA A 188 7.62 -4.65 17.87
CA ALA A 188 8.45 -5.43 18.78
C ALA A 188 8.60 -6.89 18.30
N GLY A 189 9.84 -7.37 18.25
CA GLY A 189 10.14 -8.73 17.76
C GLY A 189 10.15 -8.85 16.23
N VAL A 190 10.10 -7.73 15.51
CA VAL A 190 10.28 -7.66 14.06
C VAL A 190 11.56 -6.87 13.77
N SER A 191 12.31 -7.30 12.77
CA SER A 191 13.49 -6.56 12.28
C SER A 191 13.56 -6.63 10.76
N GLY A 192 14.21 -5.64 10.15
CA GLY A 192 14.65 -5.71 8.76
C GLY A 192 15.90 -6.58 8.61
N ALA A 193 16.17 -7.06 7.39
CA ALA A 193 17.45 -7.67 7.07
C ALA A 193 18.55 -6.60 6.88
N SER A 194 18.21 -5.48 6.25
CA SER A 194 19.12 -4.40 5.86
C SER A 194 18.34 -3.16 5.42
N ASP A 195 19.00 -2.03 5.20
CA ASP A 195 18.34 -0.78 4.77
C ASP A 195 17.90 -0.80 3.30
N ASP A 196 18.63 -1.53 2.45
CA ASP A 196 18.40 -1.66 1.01
C ASP A 196 17.22 -2.58 0.67
N ARG A 197 16.63 -3.30 1.63
CA ARG A 197 15.49 -4.20 1.40
C ARG A 197 14.44 -4.10 2.50
N ASN A 198 13.18 -4.35 2.15
CA ASN A 198 12.05 -4.37 3.08
C ASN A 198 11.74 -5.76 3.67
N ASP A 199 12.70 -6.69 3.70
CA ASP A 199 12.49 -8.03 4.27
C ASP A 199 12.02 -7.96 5.73
N ILE A 200 11.18 -8.91 6.12
CA ILE A 200 10.57 -8.95 7.45
C ILE A 200 11.08 -10.20 8.18
N ILE A 201 11.88 -10.00 9.22
CA ILE A 201 12.36 -11.05 10.12
C ILE A 201 11.52 -10.99 11.40
N ILE A 202 10.82 -12.08 11.73
CA ILE A 202 9.93 -12.13 12.89
C ILE A 202 10.49 -13.11 13.91
N ARG A 203 10.85 -12.60 15.09
CA ARG A 203 11.40 -13.37 16.23
C ARG A 203 12.61 -14.21 15.85
N GLY A 204 13.44 -13.71 14.93
CA GLY A 204 14.65 -14.39 14.44
C GLY A 204 14.40 -15.53 13.44
N ASN A 205 13.16 -15.78 13.02
CA ASN A 205 12.88 -16.75 11.97
C ASN A 205 13.31 -16.25 10.59
N SER A 206 13.56 -17.19 9.68
CA SER A 206 13.88 -16.87 8.29
C SER A 206 12.77 -16.02 7.65
N PRO A 207 13.11 -14.93 6.91
CA PRO A 207 12.12 -14.14 6.18
C PRO A 207 11.23 -15.01 5.30
N LEU A 208 11.77 -16.10 4.73
CA LEU A 208 11.05 -17.06 3.88
C LEU A 208 9.77 -17.64 4.48
N GLY A 209 9.67 -17.69 5.81
CA GLY A 209 8.48 -18.20 6.47
C GLY A 209 7.36 -17.17 6.63
N VAL A 210 7.56 -15.92 6.19
CA VAL A 210 6.52 -14.88 6.19
C VAL A 210 5.55 -15.12 5.04
N LEU A 211 4.29 -15.32 5.38
CA LEU A 211 3.20 -15.45 4.43
C LEU A 211 2.68 -14.08 4.01
N TRP A 212 2.84 -13.74 2.74
CA TRP A 212 2.14 -12.62 2.10
C TRP A 212 0.77 -13.08 1.61
N ARG A 213 -0.28 -12.37 2.03
CA ARG A 213 -1.65 -12.63 1.61
C ARG A 213 -2.27 -11.37 1.04
N MET A 214 -3.00 -11.49 -0.05
CA MET A 214 -3.79 -10.42 -0.63
C MET A 214 -5.20 -10.90 -0.96
N GLU A 215 -6.21 -10.14 -0.53
CA GLU A 215 -7.63 -10.45 -0.75
C GLU A 215 -8.06 -11.84 -0.21
N GLY A 216 -7.31 -12.37 0.77
CA GLY A 216 -7.53 -13.69 1.37
C GLY A 216 -6.87 -14.85 0.64
N ILE A 217 -5.89 -14.60 -0.24
CA ILE A 217 -5.11 -15.62 -0.95
C ILE A 217 -3.62 -15.33 -0.84
N ASP A 218 -2.85 -16.40 -0.71
CA ASP A 218 -1.41 -16.35 -0.58
C ASP A 218 -0.81 -15.86 -1.89
N ILE A 219 -0.01 -14.80 -1.84
CA ILE A 219 0.68 -14.22 -3.00
C ILE A 219 2.19 -14.38 -2.85
N PRO A 220 2.97 -14.36 -3.95
CA PRO A 220 4.41 -14.20 -3.85
C PRO A 220 4.77 -12.84 -3.23
N ASN A 221 6.04 -12.69 -2.88
CA ASN A 221 6.60 -11.43 -2.38
C ASN A 221 6.21 -10.25 -3.31
N PRO A 222 5.43 -9.26 -2.82
CA PRO A 222 4.93 -8.17 -3.65
C PRO A 222 5.95 -7.03 -3.80
N SER A 223 7.23 -7.34 -3.99
CA SER A 223 8.31 -6.35 -4.14
C SER A 223 8.99 -6.44 -5.51
N HIS A 224 9.35 -5.27 -6.04
CA HIS A 224 10.30 -5.15 -7.14
C HIS A 224 11.68 -5.62 -6.70
N PHE A 225 12.47 -6.09 -7.66
CA PHE A 225 13.79 -6.67 -7.42
C PHE A 225 13.78 -7.78 -6.34
N SER A 226 12.66 -8.49 -6.20
CA SER A 226 12.57 -9.67 -5.35
C SER A 226 13.35 -10.81 -5.99
N ALA A 227 14.01 -11.62 -5.16
CA ALA A 227 14.71 -12.84 -5.57
C ALA A 227 14.02 -14.06 -4.96
N LEU A 228 14.17 -15.23 -5.59
CA LEU A 228 13.73 -16.49 -4.99
C LEU A 228 14.41 -16.65 -3.62
N GLY A 229 13.63 -17.01 -2.60
CA GLY A 229 14.18 -17.13 -1.25
C GLY A 229 14.07 -15.87 -0.39
N THR A 230 13.36 -14.83 -0.86
CA THR A 230 13.27 -13.54 -0.14
C THR A 230 11.83 -13.09 0.07
N THR A 231 11.57 -12.30 1.10
CA THR A 231 10.22 -11.79 1.40
C THR A 231 10.11 -10.28 1.30
N GLY A 232 11.18 -9.61 0.89
CA GLY A 232 11.19 -8.23 0.49
C GLY A 232 11.98 -7.93 -0.78
N GLY A 233 12.12 -6.65 -1.08
CA GLY A 233 12.98 -6.04 -2.09
C GLY A 233 13.21 -4.56 -1.74
N PRO A 234 13.99 -3.82 -2.52
CA PRO A 234 14.26 -2.41 -2.27
C PRO A 234 13.01 -1.53 -2.36
N VAL A 235 12.12 -1.88 -3.29
CA VAL A 235 10.88 -1.14 -3.58
C VAL A 235 9.70 -2.09 -3.57
N SER A 236 8.73 -1.84 -2.69
CA SER A 236 7.47 -2.60 -2.65
C SER A 236 6.55 -2.20 -3.81
N MET A 237 5.89 -3.16 -4.46
CA MET A 237 4.79 -2.88 -5.39
C MET A 237 3.51 -2.44 -4.64
N LEU A 238 3.46 -2.65 -3.33
CA LEU A 238 2.36 -2.21 -2.50
C LEU A 238 2.37 -0.69 -2.40
N ASN A 239 1.20 -0.09 -2.61
CA ASN A 239 1.04 1.35 -2.60
C ASN A 239 -0.14 1.74 -1.71
N ILE A 240 0.13 2.58 -0.70
CA ILE A 240 -0.88 3.08 0.26
C ILE A 240 -2.12 3.69 -0.41
N ASN A 241 -1.98 4.27 -1.60
CA ASN A 241 -3.10 4.82 -2.35
C ASN A 241 -4.08 3.74 -2.85
N ASN A 242 -3.69 2.47 -2.86
CA ASN A 242 -4.48 1.34 -3.34
C ASN A 242 -4.94 0.39 -2.22
N LEU A 243 -4.35 0.50 -1.04
CA LEU A 243 -4.60 -0.41 0.07
C LEU A 243 -5.78 0.07 0.93
N SER A 244 -6.44 -0.90 1.57
CA SER A 244 -7.19 -0.67 2.80
C SER A 244 -6.36 -1.10 4.01
N ASN A 245 -6.93 -1.04 5.21
CA ASN A 245 -6.27 -1.55 6.41
C ASN A 245 -5.82 -3.00 6.18
N SER A 246 -4.59 -3.28 6.62
CA SER A 246 -3.94 -4.58 6.53
C SER A 246 -3.75 -5.15 7.92
N ASP A 247 -3.66 -6.46 8.04
CA ASP A 247 -3.40 -7.14 9.31
C ASP A 247 -2.03 -7.80 9.28
N PHE A 248 -1.28 -7.63 10.37
CA PHE A 248 0.06 -8.17 10.54
C PHE A 248 0.12 -9.03 11.80
N PHE A 249 0.49 -10.30 11.63
CA PHE A 249 0.56 -11.30 12.69
C PHE A 249 2.00 -11.78 12.88
N THR A 250 2.48 -11.70 14.11
CA THR A 250 3.82 -12.21 14.48
C THR A 250 3.76 -13.58 15.18
N SER A 251 2.56 -14.04 15.54
CA SER A 251 2.26 -15.39 16.06
C SER A 251 0.75 -15.57 16.15
N ALA A 252 0.29 -16.78 16.48
CA ALA A 252 -1.08 -17.06 16.93
C ALA A 252 -2.19 -16.57 15.97
N TRP A 253 -1.95 -16.75 14.67
CA TRP A 253 -2.94 -16.58 13.62
C TRP A 253 -3.85 -17.81 13.52
N SER A 254 -4.99 -17.64 12.86
CA SER A 254 -6.00 -18.68 12.69
C SER A 254 -5.62 -19.77 11.69
N ALA A 255 -6.39 -20.86 11.71
CA ALA A 255 -6.16 -22.02 10.85
C ALA A 255 -6.33 -21.72 9.34
N ASP A 256 -6.95 -20.59 8.98
CA ASP A 256 -7.09 -20.14 7.59
C ASP A 256 -5.81 -19.56 6.98
N TYR A 257 -4.77 -19.31 7.80
CA TYR A 257 -3.41 -18.93 7.36
C TYR A 257 -2.44 -20.12 7.47
N GLY A 258 -2.88 -21.29 7.02
CA GLY A 258 -2.03 -22.48 6.97
C GLY A 258 -0.69 -22.23 6.26
N ASN A 259 0.32 -23.06 6.53
CA ASN A 259 1.65 -23.00 5.92
C ASN A 259 2.49 -21.73 6.22
N ALA A 260 1.99 -20.78 7.01
CA ALA A 260 2.82 -19.70 7.56
C ALA A 260 3.78 -20.26 8.64
N LEU A 261 5.06 -19.91 8.58
CA LEU A 261 6.08 -20.42 9.50
C LEU A 261 6.69 -19.33 10.40
N SER A 262 6.64 -18.06 9.99
CA SER A 262 7.28 -16.94 10.70
C SER A 262 6.31 -15.83 11.06
N GLY A 263 5.38 -15.52 10.17
CA GLY A 263 4.32 -14.54 10.39
C GLY A 263 3.43 -14.41 9.18
N VAL A 264 2.40 -13.58 9.31
CA VAL A 264 1.39 -13.38 8.26
C VAL A 264 1.22 -11.89 8.05
N PHE A 265 1.24 -11.48 6.79
CA PHE A 265 0.88 -10.14 6.37
C PHE A 265 -0.33 -10.24 5.43
N ASP A 266 -1.52 -9.92 5.93
CA ASP A 266 -2.78 -9.95 5.18
C ASP A 266 -3.18 -8.57 4.70
N ILE A 267 -3.11 -8.39 3.38
CA ILE A 267 -3.29 -7.13 2.69
C ILE A 267 -4.62 -7.14 1.95
N LYS A 268 -5.28 -5.99 1.93
CA LYS A 268 -6.51 -5.80 1.18
C LYS A 268 -6.40 -4.54 0.33
N LEU A 269 -6.91 -4.62 -0.89
CA LEU A 269 -7.07 -3.48 -1.77
C LEU A 269 -8.38 -2.77 -1.42
N ARG A 270 -8.38 -1.44 -1.42
CA ARG A 270 -9.62 -0.69 -1.30
C ARG A 270 -10.44 -0.76 -2.59
N ASN A 271 -11.74 -0.50 -2.47
CA ASN A 271 -12.58 -0.31 -3.64
C ASN A 271 -12.34 1.10 -4.22
N GLY A 272 -12.56 1.24 -5.54
CA GLY A 272 -12.59 2.56 -6.16
C GLY A 272 -13.88 3.31 -5.86
N ASN A 273 -13.82 4.64 -5.98
CA ASN A 273 -14.95 5.53 -5.78
C ASN A 273 -16.17 5.14 -6.64
N ARG A 274 -17.34 4.92 -6.02
CA ARG A 274 -18.58 4.51 -6.73
C ARG A 274 -19.43 5.68 -7.24
N ASP A 275 -19.16 6.91 -6.81
CA ASP A 275 -20.05 8.05 -7.08
C ASP A 275 -19.54 8.92 -8.21
N LYS A 276 -18.22 9.16 -8.22
CA LYS A 276 -17.56 10.08 -9.13
C LYS A 276 -16.24 9.52 -9.60
N ARG A 277 -15.84 9.97 -10.79
CA ARG A 277 -14.52 9.65 -11.35
C ARG A 277 -13.50 10.60 -10.75
N GLU A 278 -12.40 10.05 -10.27
CA GLU A 278 -11.27 10.76 -9.69
C GLU A 278 -9.98 10.32 -10.35
N TYR A 279 -9.03 11.23 -10.42
CA TYR A 279 -7.71 11.00 -10.98
C TYR A 279 -6.66 11.42 -9.96
N LEU A 280 -5.58 10.66 -9.87
CA LEU A 280 -4.44 10.90 -9.00
C LEU A 280 -3.20 11.12 -9.85
N GLY A 281 -2.40 12.11 -9.49
CA GLY A 281 -1.04 12.29 -9.99
C GLY A 281 -0.14 12.58 -8.80
N GLU A 282 0.89 11.78 -8.60
CA GLU A 282 1.84 11.92 -7.49
C GLU A 282 3.28 11.78 -7.99
N ILE A 283 4.18 12.58 -7.43
CA ILE A 283 5.62 12.48 -7.67
C ILE A 283 6.28 12.38 -6.32
N GLY A 284 6.92 11.24 -6.06
CA GLY A 284 7.64 11.00 -4.81
C GLY A 284 8.92 10.21 -5.02
N PHE A 285 9.63 9.95 -3.94
CA PHE A 285 10.80 9.07 -3.98
C PHE A 285 10.45 7.65 -4.47
N ASN A 286 9.25 7.18 -4.13
CA ASN A 286 8.74 5.86 -4.51
C ASN A 286 8.23 5.73 -5.95
N GLY A 287 8.30 6.80 -6.73
CA GLY A 287 7.85 6.78 -8.12
C GLY A 287 6.99 7.98 -8.52
N PHE A 288 6.86 8.12 -9.83
CA PHE A 288 5.83 8.90 -10.49
C PHE A 288 4.59 8.02 -10.64
N GLU A 289 3.45 8.47 -10.13
CA GLU A 289 2.23 7.69 -10.01
C GLU A 289 1.05 8.39 -10.70
N LEU A 290 0.26 7.61 -11.44
CA LEU A 290 -0.98 8.02 -12.08
C LEU A 290 -2.09 7.04 -11.75
N GLY A 291 -3.14 7.53 -11.11
CA GLY A 291 -4.31 6.75 -10.74
C GLY A 291 -5.59 7.24 -11.40
N ALA A 292 -6.52 6.32 -11.63
CA ALA A 292 -7.88 6.59 -12.03
C ALA A 292 -8.84 5.67 -11.28
N GLU A 293 -9.91 6.23 -10.73
CA GLU A 293 -10.98 5.47 -10.09
C GLU A 293 -12.34 6.07 -10.38
N GLY A 294 -13.39 5.27 -10.22
CA GLY A 294 -14.74 5.77 -10.41
C GLY A 294 -15.79 4.70 -10.69
N PRO A 295 -17.05 5.10 -10.87
CA PRO A 295 -18.08 4.19 -11.35
C PRO A 295 -17.93 3.90 -12.84
N PHE A 296 -18.24 2.65 -13.22
CA PHE A 296 -18.44 2.30 -14.64
C PHE A 296 -19.61 3.07 -15.25
N LYS A 297 -20.69 3.23 -14.48
CA LYS A 297 -21.89 3.97 -14.86
C LYS A 297 -22.38 4.80 -13.68
N LYS A 298 -22.60 6.10 -13.90
CA LYS A 298 -23.11 7.01 -12.85
C LYS A 298 -24.40 6.47 -12.25
N GLY A 299 -24.49 6.46 -10.92
CA GLY A 299 -25.63 5.92 -10.17
C GLY A 299 -25.68 4.39 -10.10
N LYS A 300 -24.65 3.69 -10.55
CA LYS A 300 -24.48 2.23 -10.32
C LYS A 300 -23.34 2.01 -9.33
N LYS A 301 -23.46 0.92 -8.57
CA LYS A 301 -22.55 0.56 -7.48
C LYS A 301 -21.22 -0.07 -7.93
N ALA A 302 -21.10 -0.41 -9.22
CA ALA A 302 -19.90 -1.00 -9.77
C ALA A 302 -18.81 0.06 -9.94
N SER A 303 -17.64 -0.17 -9.35
CA SER A 303 -16.50 0.74 -9.41
C SER A 303 -15.21 0.06 -9.85
N TYR A 304 -14.31 0.87 -10.36
CA TYR A 304 -12.94 0.50 -10.69
C TYR A 304 -11.96 1.41 -9.96
N LEU A 305 -10.79 0.86 -9.69
CA LEU A 305 -9.57 1.51 -9.23
C LEU A 305 -8.46 0.97 -10.14
N ALA A 306 -7.65 1.84 -10.72
CA ALA A 306 -6.45 1.48 -11.46
C ALA A 306 -5.36 2.50 -11.18
N ASN A 307 -4.14 2.03 -10.98
CA ASN A 307 -3.03 2.88 -10.59
C ASN A 307 -1.73 2.35 -11.18
N PHE A 308 -1.00 3.21 -11.86
CA PHE A 308 0.26 2.92 -12.52
C PHE A 308 1.36 3.75 -11.89
N ARG A 309 2.52 3.14 -11.66
CA ARG A 309 3.68 3.80 -11.08
C ARG A 309 4.95 3.46 -11.85
N TYR A 310 5.82 4.45 -12.03
CA TYR A 310 7.11 4.32 -12.71
C TYR A 310 8.22 4.95 -11.86
N SER A 311 9.45 4.43 -11.96
CA SER A 311 10.62 4.90 -11.19
C SER A 311 10.91 6.39 -11.41
N THR A 312 10.87 7.17 -10.33
CA THR A 312 11.25 8.60 -10.36
C THR A 312 12.71 8.78 -10.77
N LEU A 313 13.60 7.89 -10.32
CA LEU A 313 15.01 7.92 -10.69
C LEU A 313 15.20 7.58 -12.18
N GLY A 314 14.39 6.66 -12.72
CA GLY A 314 14.34 6.38 -14.15
C GLY A 314 13.92 7.60 -14.98
N VAL A 315 12.90 8.34 -14.54
CA VAL A 315 12.50 9.60 -15.20
C VAL A 315 13.63 10.61 -15.18
N PHE A 316 14.28 10.79 -14.03
CA PHE A 316 15.38 11.73 -13.88
C PHE A 316 16.59 11.39 -14.75
N LYS A 317 16.98 10.12 -14.82
CA LYS A 317 17.98 9.62 -15.77
C LYS A 317 17.60 9.95 -17.22
N ALA A 318 16.35 9.71 -17.61
CA ALA A 318 15.87 9.98 -18.97
C ALA A 318 15.92 11.48 -19.36
N ILE A 319 15.81 12.39 -18.39
CA ILE A 319 15.94 13.84 -18.62
C ILE A 319 17.34 14.39 -18.33
N GLY A 320 18.31 13.52 -18.05
CA GLY A 320 19.73 13.87 -17.87
C GLY A 320 20.10 14.40 -16.48
N ILE A 321 19.31 14.14 -15.45
CA ILE A 321 19.65 14.45 -14.06
C ILE A 321 20.33 13.22 -13.44
N ASP A 322 21.61 13.38 -13.09
CA ASP A 322 22.39 12.36 -12.39
C ASP A 322 22.37 12.60 -10.88
N PHE A 323 22.07 11.56 -10.11
CA PHE A 323 22.06 11.54 -8.65
C PHE A 323 23.34 10.94 -8.04
N GLY A 324 24.37 10.71 -8.85
CA GLY A 324 25.60 10.05 -8.44
C GLY A 324 25.40 8.54 -8.22
N LEU A 325 24.43 7.95 -8.92
CA LEU A 325 24.20 6.50 -8.90
C LEU A 325 24.91 5.77 -10.05
N GLY A 326 25.52 6.53 -10.97
CA GLY A 326 26.15 5.96 -12.17
C GLY A 326 25.14 5.13 -12.97
N ASP A 327 25.54 3.92 -13.36
CA ASP A 327 24.66 2.99 -14.08
C ASP A 327 23.63 2.29 -13.17
N ALA A 328 23.82 2.31 -11.83
CA ALA A 328 23.00 1.64 -10.82
C ALA A 328 21.68 2.37 -10.50
N VAL A 329 20.98 2.85 -11.54
CA VAL A 329 19.67 3.49 -11.40
C VAL A 329 18.59 2.40 -11.40
N PRO A 330 17.80 2.25 -10.31
CA PRO A 330 16.74 1.26 -10.26
C PRO A 330 15.56 1.69 -11.15
N GLU A 331 15.29 0.89 -12.19
CA GLU A 331 14.16 1.10 -13.09
C GLU A 331 13.06 0.10 -12.75
N PHE A 332 11.87 0.59 -12.44
CA PHE A 332 10.72 -0.25 -12.14
C PHE A 332 9.44 0.40 -12.62
N GLN A 333 8.45 -0.44 -12.87
CA GLN A 333 7.08 0.00 -13.10
C GLN A 333 6.09 -1.04 -12.61
N ASP A 334 4.98 -0.58 -12.06
CA ASP A 334 3.91 -1.44 -11.58
C ASP A 334 2.52 -0.91 -11.93
N LEU A 335 1.58 -1.85 -12.01
CA LEU A 335 0.17 -1.60 -12.22
C LEU A 335 -0.61 -2.35 -11.13
N THR A 336 -1.46 -1.63 -10.42
CA THR A 336 -2.45 -2.20 -9.50
C THR A 336 -3.84 -1.84 -9.99
N PHE A 337 -4.77 -2.79 -9.98
CA PHE A 337 -6.17 -2.50 -10.26
C PHE A 337 -7.12 -3.36 -9.43
N LYS A 338 -8.32 -2.84 -9.21
CA LYS A 338 -9.44 -3.55 -8.60
C LYS A 338 -10.76 -3.08 -9.20
N ILE A 339 -11.54 -4.04 -9.64
CA ILE A 339 -12.90 -3.88 -10.15
C ILE A 339 -13.82 -4.56 -9.16
N ASN A 340 -14.79 -3.82 -8.64
CA ASN A 340 -15.75 -4.31 -7.67
C ASN A 340 -17.16 -4.10 -8.20
N ILE A 341 -17.88 -5.20 -8.42
CA ILE A 341 -19.21 -5.25 -9.05
C ILE A 341 -20.18 -5.91 -8.07
N PRO A 342 -20.77 -5.13 -7.14
CA PRO A 342 -21.85 -5.62 -6.31
C PRO A 342 -23.14 -5.69 -7.14
N THR A 343 -23.85 -6.79 -7.01
CA THR A 343 -25.14 -7.05 -7.68
C THR A 343 -26.26 -7.16 -6.64
N ASN A 344 -27.50 -6.94 -7.04
CA ASN A 344 -28.63 -6.95 -6.09
C ASN A 344 -28.96 -8.34 -5.56
N HIS A 345 -28.77 -9.40 -6.36
CA HIS A 345 -29.21 -10.77 -6.00
C HIS A 345 -28.13 -11.84 -6.19
N SER A 346 -27.04 -11.54 -6.89
CA SER A 346 -25.99 -12.51 -7.21
C SER A 346 -24.71 -12.27 -6.43
N GLY A 347 -24.78 -11.51 -5.33
CA GLY A 347 -23.61 -11.19 -4.51
C GLY A 347 -22.66 -10.17 -5.14
N VAL A 348 -21.38 -10.27 -4.79
CA VAL A 348 -20.33 -9.33 -5.19
C VAL A 348 -19.26 -10.05 -6.00
N PHE A 349 -19.01 -9.55 -7.20
CA PHE A 349 -17.91 -10.00 -8.05
C PHE A 349 -16.75 -9.00 -7.96
N THR A 350 -15.55 -9.51 -7.75
CA THR A 350 -14.34 -8.70 -7.69
C THR A 350 -13.31 -9.28 -8.64
N LEU A 351 -12.67 -8.43 -9.43
CA LEU A 351 -11.49 -8.76 -10.21
C LEU A 351 -10.37 -7.80 -9.77
N TRP A 352 -9.20 -8.31 -9.46
CA TRP A 352 -8.10 -7.50 -8.96
C TRP A 352 -6.77 -8.02 -9.49
N GLY A 353 -5.78 -7.15 -9.56
CA GLY A 353 -4.45 -7.56 -9.97
C GLY A 353 -3.39 -6.55 -9.53
N ILE A 354 -2.19 -7.07 -9.35
CA ILE A 354 -0.98 -6.32 -9.09
C ILE A 354 0.14 -6.97 -9.90
N GLY A 355 0.93 -6.17 -10.59
CA GLY A 355 2.07 -6.68 -11.32
C GLY A 355 3.09 -5.59 -11.56
N GLY A 356 4.34 -5.98 -11.70
CA GLY A 356 5.45 -5.09 -11.88
C GLY A 356 6.59 -5.76 -12.60
N ILE A 357 7.35 -4.93 -13.32
CA ILE A 357 8.63 -5.31 -13.90
C ILE A 357 9.69 -4.36 -13.36
N SER A 358 10.89 -4.88 -13.15
CA SER A 358 12.00 -4.16 -12.59
C SER A 358 13.30 -4.65 -13.18
N ASP A 359 14.23 -3.73 -13.42
CA ASP A 359 15.55 -3.98 -13.96
C ASP A 359 16.57 -3.03 -13.33
N ILE A 360 17.75 -3.54 -13.03
CA ILE A 360 18.88 -2.75 -12.55
C ILE A 360 20.17 -3.30 -13.16
N HIS A 361 21.01 -2.37 -13.59
CA HIS A 361 22.37 -2.64 -14.05
C HIS A 361 23.36 -2.00 -13.09
N ILE A 362 24.27 -2.79 -12.52
CA ILE A 362 25.28 -2.32 -11.59
C ILE A 362 26.63 -2.49 -12.28
N ALA A 363 27.21 -1.36 -12.69
CA ALA A 363 28.53 -1.32 -13.28
C ALA A 363 29.64 -1.65 -12.26
N PRO A 364 30.80 -2.13 -12.73
CA PRO A 364 31.93 -2.46 -11.88
C PRO A 364 32.63 -1.20 -11.39
N LYS A 365 33.09 -1.25 -10.14
CA LYS A 365 33.78 -0.11 -9.52
C LYS A 365 35.10 0.19 -10.25
N SER A 366 35.15 1.30 -10.98
CA SER A 366 36.40 1.75 -11.63
C SER A 366 37.35 2.39 -10.62
N SER A 367 38.65 2.09 -10.74
CA SER A 367 39.67 2.58 -9.80
C SER A 367 39.79 4.11 -9.90
N GLY A 368 39.27 4.83 -8.90
CA GLY A 368 39.38 6.28 -8.78
C GLY A 368 38.08 7.07 -8.81
N ASP A 369 36.94 6.40 -9.07
CA ASP A 369 35.63 7.06 -8.99
C ASP A 369 34.99 6.83 -7.61
N ASN A 370 34.79 7.92 -6.87
CA ASN A 370 34.18 7.91 -5.54
C ASN A 370 32.64 7.95 -5.60
N GLY A 371 32.04 7.99 -6.80
CA GLY A 371 30.60 8.11 -7.00
C GLY A 371 29.83 6.79 -6.94
N GLU A 372 30.44 5.65 -7.26
CA GLU A 372 29.72 4.38 -7.38
C GLU A 372 29.61 3.65 -6.02
N ILE A 373 28.60 4.03 -5.25
CA ILE A 373 28.36 3.55 -3.88
C ILE A 373 27.84 2.11 -3.79
N PHE A 374 27.33 1.51 -4.88
CA PHE A 374 26.73 0.17 -4.91
C PHE A 374 27.49 -0.84 -5.79
N ALA A 375 28.61 -0.46 -6.39
CA ALA A 375 29.37 -1.31 -7.30
C ALA A 375 30.16 -2.39 -6.56
N PHE A 376 30.11 -3.62 -7.08
CA PHE A 376 30.98 -4.71 -6.63
C PHE A 376 32.37 -4.58 -7.28
N ASP A 377 33.42 -4.97 -6.56
CA ASP A 377 34.77 -4.97 -7.12
C ASP A 377 34.82 -5.92 -8.33
N ALA A 378 35.28 -5.40 -9.48
CA ALA A 378 35.54 -6.17 -10.68
C ALA A 378 34.37 -7.04 -11.19
N THR A 379 33.12 -6.67 -10.88
CA THR A 379 31.92 -7.42 -11.31
C THR A 379 30.85 -6.47 -11.82
N ASP A 380 30.34 -6.74 -13.02
CA ASP A 380 29.19 -6.10 -13.64
C ASP A 380 27.97 -7.02 -13.46
N VAL A 381 26.86 -6.48 -12.96
CA VAL A 381 25.66 -7.27 -12.59
C VAL A 381 24.44 -6.67 -13.26
N THR A 382 23.68 -7.50 -13.97
CA THR A 382 22.32 -7.16 -14.41
C THR A 382 21.32 -8.04 -13.67
N PHE A 383 20.23 -7.43 -13.22
CA PHE A 383 19.18 -8.14 -12.50
C PHE A 383 17.80 -7.61 -12.86
N GLY A 384 16.95 -8.51 -13.35
CA GLY A 384 15.56 -8.24 -13.67
C GLY A 384 14.62 -9.10 -12.83
N SER A 385 13.50 -8.53 -12.41
CA SER A 385 12.42 -9.24 -11.71
C SER A 385 11.05 -8.81 -12.23
N ASN A 386 10.27 -9.80 -12.63
CA ASN A 386 8.92 -9.66 -13.15
C ASN A 386 7.96 -10.39 -12.22
N THR A 387 6.95 -9.70 -11.71
CA THR A 387 5.92 -10.30 -10.86
C THR A 387 4.54 -9.95 -11.39
N GLY A 388 3.62 -10.90 -11.39
CA GLY A 388 2.23 -10.68 -11.78
C GLY A 388 1.29 -11.52 -10.94
N ILE A 389 0.19 -10.92 -10.48
CA ILE A 389 -0.86 -11.55 -9.70
C ILE A 389 -2.20 -11.07 -10.25
N LEU A 390 -3.07 -12.00 -10.59
CA LEU A 390 -4.43 -11.75 -11.08
C LEU A 390 -5.40 -12.64 -10.32
N GLY A 391 -6.38 -12.03 -9.66
CA GLY A 391 -7.37 -12.72 -8.85
C GLY A 391 -8.80 -12.31 -9.18
N ALA A 392 -9.70 -13.28 -9.14
CA ALA A 392 -11.13 -13.08 -9.22
C ALA A 392 -11.81 -13.70 -8.00
N SER A 393 -12.77 -13.00 -7.41
CA SER A 393 -13.57 -13.55 -6.32
C SER A 393 -15.07 -13.30 -6.50
N HIS A 394 -15.87 -14.25 -6.03
CA HIS A 394 -17.31 -14.15 -5.94
C HIS A 394 -17.75 -14.38 -4.50
N THR A 395 -18.30 -13.36 -3.85
CA THR A 395 -18.93 -13.46 -2.54
C THR A 395 -20.44 -13.53 -2.72
N TYR A 396 -21.05 -14.62 -2.28
CA TYR A 396 -22.50 -14.83 -2.32
C TYR A 396 -23.08 -14.88 -0.92
N PHE A 397 -24.06 -14.02 -0.64
CA PHE A 397 -24.78 -13.97 0.63
C PHE A 397 -26.03 -14.83 0.51
N TRP A 398 -26.08 -15.92 1.28
CA TRP A 398 -27.25 -16.81 1.34
C TRP A 398 -28.36 -16.20 2.19
N ASP A 399 -27.95 -15.55 3.28
CA ASP A 399 -28.79 -14.78 4.19
C ASP A 399 -27.91 -13.73 4.90
N LYS A 400 -28.49 -12.97 5.86
CA LYS A 400 -27.77 -11.92 6.61
C LYS A 400 -26.62 -12.41 7.50
N ASN A 401 -26.55 -13.72 7.75
CA ASN A 401 -25.63 -14.38 8.67
C ASN A 401 -24.71 -15.40 7.96
N THR A 402 -24.99 -15.76 6.71
CA THR A 402 -24.31 -16.83 5.99
C THR A 402 -23.83 -16.32 4.63
N TYR A 403 -22.53 -16.43 4.38
CA TYR A 403 -21.94 -16.14 3.07
C TYR A 403 -20.93 -17.22 2.65
N THR A 404 -20.76 -17.35 1.34
CA THR A 404 -19.69 -18.13 0.73
C THR A 404 -18.84 -17.22 -0.15
N LYS A 405 -17.54 -17.41 -0.14
CA LYS A 405 -16.60 -16.71 -1.01
C LYS A 405 -15.76 -17.73 -1.78
N LEU A 406 -15.79 -17.66 -3.10
CA LEU A 406 -14.86 -18.39 -3.96
C LEU A 406 -13.86 -17.38 -4.52
N THR A 407 -12.57 -17.66 -4.38
CA THR A 407 -11.49 -16.86 -4.97
C THR A 407 -10.58 -17.75 -5.81
N ILE A 408 -10.25 -17.31 -7.01
CA ILE A 408 -9.30 -17.97 -7.91
C ILE A 408 -8.21 -16.97 -8.25
N VAL A 409 -6.95 -17.38 -8.16
CA VAL A 409 -5.78 -16.51 -8.40
C VAL A 409 -4.76 -17.24 -9.27
N GLY A 410 -4.23 -16.55 -10.27
CA GLY A 410 -2.98 -16.91 -10.94
C GLY A 410 -1.90 -15.91 -10.55
N SER A 411 -0.74 -16.40 -10.16
CA SER A 411 0.41 -15.57 -9.80
C SER A 411 1.70 -16.13 -10.38
N GLY A 412 2.68 -15.27 -10.64
CA GLY A 412 3.97 -15.67 -11.18
C GLY A 412 5.06 -14.66 -10.84
N THR A 413 6.25 -15.16 -10.54
CA THR A 413 7.48 -14.39 -10.39
C THR A 413 8.55 -14.98 -11.30
N GLN A 414 9.26 -14.13 -12.03
CA GLN A 414 10.42 -14.53 -12.81
C GLN A 414 11.57 -13.57 -12.54
N THR A 415 12.73 -14.13 -12.19
CA THR A 415 13.96 -13.38 -11.94
C THR A 415 15.04 -13.86 -12.88
N ILE A 416 15.75 -12.92 -13.50
CA ILE A 416 16.84 -13.19 -14.42
C ILE A 416 18.02 -12.34 -14.01
N GLY A 417 19.24 -12.88 -14.09
CA GLY A 417 20.43 -12.06 -13.92
C GLY A 417 21.65 -12.64 -14.59
N HIS A 418 22.58 -11.74 -14.89
CA HIS A 418 23.86 -12.02 -15.52
C HIS A 418 24.97 -11.39 -14.70
N LEU A 419 26.05 -12.14 -14.46
CA LEU A 419 27.21 -11.70 -13.72
C LEU A 419 28.45 -11.81 -14.63
N ASP A 420 29.07 -10.66 -14.86
CA ASP A 420 30.23 -10.50 -15.72
C ASP A 420 31.44 -10.11 -14.86
N SER A 421 32.54 -10.83 -14.98
CA SER A 421 33.80 -10.43 -14.36
C SER A 421 34.49 -9.39 -15.21
N VAL A 422 35.08 -8.38 -14.57
CA VAL A 422 35.84 -7.32 -15.20
C VAL A 422 37.30 -7.53 -14.84
N SER A 423 38.03 -8.11 -15.78
CA SER A 423 39.46 -8.40 -15.64
C SER A 423 40.30 -7.11 -15.64
N LEU A 424 41.55 -7.19 -15.13
CA LEU A 424 42.54 -6.10 -15.16
C LEU A 424 42.86 -5.58 -16.57
N ASP A 425 42.54 -6.37 -17.61
CA ASP A 425 42.67 -5.99 -19.03
C ASP A 425 41.40 -5.35 -19.61
N SER A 426 40.42 -5.01 -18.77
CA SER A 426 39.11 -4.46 -19.16
C SER A 426 38.24 -5.39 -20.01
N SER A 427 38.60 -6.67 -20.15
CA SER A 427 37.72 -7.67 -20.78
C SER A 427 36.59 -8.07 -19.83
N ARG A 428 35.36 -8.06 -20.37
CA ARG A 428 34.16 -8.51 -19.66
C ARG A 428 33.92 -9.98 -20.02
N THR A 429 33.84 -10.82 -19.01
CA THR A 429 33.53 -12.24 -19.19
C THR A 429 32.34 -12.62 -18.33
N ASN A 430 31.19 -12.85 -18.97
CA ASN A 430 30.04 -13.46 -18.33
C ASN A 430 30.41 -14.84 -17.81
N PHE A 431 30.32 -15.01 -16.49
CA PHE A 431 30.69 -16.26 -15.83
C PHE A 431 29.52 -16.96 -15.16
N PHE A 432 28.39 -16.27 -14.95
CA PHE A 432 27.23 -16.86 -14.29
C PHE A 432 25.93 -16.22 -14.76
N ASN A 433 24.94 -17.06 -15.09
CA ASN A 433 23.59 -16.63 -15.38
C ASN A 433 22.61 -17.42 -14.53
N PHE A 434 21.52 -16.77 -14.14
CA PHE A 434 20.41 -17.44 -13.50
C PHE A 434 19.08 -17.00 -14.07
N LYS A 435 18.12 -17.92 -14.08
CA LYS A 435 16.73 -17.71 -14.43
C LYS A 435 15.87 -18.56 -13.52
N HIS A 436 15.11 -17.92 -12.65
CA HIS A 436 14.18 -18.59 -11.74
C HIS A 436 12.77 -18.13 -12.04
N GLY A 437 11.86 -19.08 -12.20
CA GLY A 437 10.44 -18.88 -12.41
C GLY A 437 9.66 -19.65 -11.36
N GLN A 438 8.66 -19.00 -10.77
CA GLN A 438 7.70 -19.65 -9.88
C GLN A 438 6.32 -19.16 -10.26
N TYR A 439 5.44 -20.08 -10.68
CA TYR A 439 4.05 -19.79 -11.01
C TYR A 439 3.14 -20.55 -10.06
N LYS A 440 2.08 -19.90 -9.58
CA LYS A 440 1.13 -20.52 -8.65
C LYS A 440 -0.30 -20.20 -9.05
N TYR A 441 -1.12 -21.24 -9.14
CA TYR A 441 -2.55 -21.17 -9.36
C TYR A 441 -3.28 -21.63 -8.10
N SER A 442 -4.08 -20.75 -7.52
CA SER A 442 -4.73 -20.95 -6.24
C SER A 442 -6.25 -20.88 -6.39
N ALA A 443 -6.97 -21.80 -5.76
CA ALA A 443 -8.41 -21.74 -5.59
C ALA A 443 -8.75 -21.85 -4.10
N HIS A 444 -9.54 -20.92 -3.59
CA HIS A 444 -9.93 -20.86 -2.19
C HIS A 444 -11.44 -20.72 -2.09
N PHE A 445 -12.07 -21.70 -1.47
CA PHE A 445 -13.47 -21.66 -1.11
C PHE A 445 -13.60 -21.45 0.40
N LYS A 446 -14.31 -20.40 0.80
CA LYS A 446 -14.62 -20.06 2.19
C LYS A 446 -16.12 -20.09 2.41
N PHE A 447 -16.55 -20.74 3.49
CA PHE A 447 -17.91 -20.72 4.01
C PHE A 447 -17.90 -20.08 5.39
N ASN A 448 -18.80 -19.12 5.62
CA ASN A 448 -18.90 -18.42 6.89
C ASN A 448 -20.36 -18.38 7.35
N LYS A 449 -20.59 -18.74 8.60
CA LYS A 449 -21.92 -18.72 9.22
C LYS A 449 -21.88 -18.16 10.64
N LYS A 450 -22.51 -17.00 10.82
CA LYS A 450 -22.76 -16.36 12.10
C LYS A 450 -23.98 -17.00 12.78
N LEU A 451 -23.78 -17.79 13.82
CA LEU A 451 -24.86 -18.44 14.58
C LEU A 451 -25.43 -17.50 15.64
N SER A 452 -24.56 -16.71 16.29
CA SER A 452 -24.91 -15.65 17.23
C SER A 452 -23.75 -14.67 17.35
N ALA A 453 -23.94 -13.56 18.06
CA ALA A 453 -22.86 -12.60 18.32
C ALA A 453 -21.58 -13.24 18.92
N LYS A 454 -21.71 -14.37 19.62
CA LYS A 454 -20.59 -15.11 20.23
C LYS A 454 -20.05 -16.28 19.40
N ASN A 455 -20.77 -16.74 18.38
CA ASN A 455 -20.46 -18.01 17.70
C ASN A 455 -20.51 -17.80 16.19
N THR A 456 -19.35 -17.89 15.54
CA THR A 456 -19.23 -17.81 14.08
C THR A 456 -18.37 -18.95 13.57
N ILE A 457 -18.95 -19.81 12.75
CA ILE A 457 -18.23 -20.92 12.14
C ILE A 457 -17.69 -20.46 10.80
N THR A 458 -16.37 -20.53 10.64
CA THR A 458 -15.69 -20.28 9.36
C THR A 458 -14.97 -21.54 8.93
N THR A 459 -15.30 -22.08 7.77
CA THR A 459 -14.58 -23.22 7.16
C THR A 459 -14.10 -22.85 5.77
N GLY A 460 -13.07 -23.54 5.30
CA GLY A 460 -12.62 -23.34 3.94
C GLY A 460 -11.68 -24.44 3.45
N ALA A 461 -11.46 -24.42 2.14
CA ALA A 461 -10.53 -25.28 1.44
C ALA A 461 -9.71 -24.44 0.46
N ILE A 462 -8.40 -24.66 0.45
CA ILE A 462 -7.44 -24.01 -0.44
C ILE A 462 -6.77 -25.11 -1.26
N TYR A 463 -6.69 -24.90 -2.56
CA TYR A 463 -5.93 -25.72 -3.49
C TYR A 463 -4.91 -24.84 -4.21
N ASP A 464 -3.64 -25.18 -4.07
CA ASP A 464 -2.53 -24.53 -4.76
C ASP A 464 -1.88 -25.52 -5.73
N LEU A 465 -1.64 -25.08 -6.96
CA LEU A 465 -0.78 -25.73 -7.94
C LEU A 465 0.42 -24.81 -8.18
N ILE A 466 1.62 -25.28 -7.86
CA ILE A 466 2.87 -24.53 -7.95
C ILE A 466 3.73 -25.17 -9.03
N ASP A 467 4.16 -24.37 -9.98
CA ASP A 467 5.13 -24.68 -11.03
C ASP A 467 6.43 -23.93 -10.72
N LEU A 468 7.54 -24.64 -10.66
CA LEU A 468 8.85 -24.10 -10.31
C LEU A 468 9.85 -24.49 -11.38
N ASP A 469 10.52 -23.48 -11.93
CA ASP A 469 11.48 -23.60 -13.03
C ASP A 469 12.75 -22.81 -12.68
N ILE A 470 13.83 -23.51 -12.33
CA ILE A 470 15.08 -22.93 -11.82
C ILE A 470 16.21 -23.40 -12.71
N HIS A 471 16.93 -22.45 -13.30
CA HIS A 471 18.10 -22.69 -14.12
C HIS A 471 19.23 -21.75 -13.72
N ASP A 472 20.32 -22.30 -13.22
CA ASP A 472 21.61 -21.64 -13.01
C ASP A 472 22.60 -22.20 -14.02
N SER A 473 23.40 -21.34 -14.63
CA SER A 473 24.46 -21.75 -15.56
C SER A 473 25.77 -21.02 -15.26
N THR A 474 26.88 -21.74 -15.38
CA THR A 474 28.22 -21.22 -15.08
C THR A 474 29.11 -21.41 -16.29
N LEU A 475 30.00 -20.45 -16.55
CA LEU A 475 30.99 -20.57 -17.61
C LEU A 475 32.06 -21.60 -17.24
N VAL A 476 32.25 -22.60 -18.10
CA VAL A 476 33.27 -23.67 -17.91
C VAL A 476 34.41 -23.60 -18.93
N ALA A 477 34.17 -22.98 -20.08
CA ALA A 477 35.18 -22.65 -21.09
C ALA A 477 34.71 -21.41 -21.88
N PRO A 478 35.59 -20.74 -22.67
CA PRO A 478 35.18 -19.56 -23.44
C PRO A 478 33.92 -19.83 -24.27
N HIS A 479 32.86 -19.05 -24.00
CA HIS A 479 31.52 -19.17 -24.60
C HIS A 479 30.76 -20.49 -24.34
N ILE A 480 31.22 -21.33 -23.41
CA ILE A 480 30.55 -22.58 -23.03
C ILE A 480 30.04 -22.46 -21.61
N PHE A 481 28.71 -22.47 -21.48
CA PHE A 481 28.00 -22.53 -20.20
C PHE A 481 27.51 -23.95 -19.93
N GLU A 482 27.72 -24.40 -18.70
CA GLU A 482 27.15 -25.65 -18.19
C GLU A 482 26.07 -25.32 -17.15
N GLU A 483 24.97 -26.06 -17.19
CA GLU A 483 23.89 -25.91 -16.20
C GLU A 483 24.40 -26.42 -14.84
N SER A 484 24.60 -25.51 -13.91
CA SER A 484 25.10 -25.82 -12.57
C SER A 484 23.97 -26.22 -11.62
N LYS A 485 22.75 -25.72 -11.86
CA LYS A 485 21.52 -26.19 -11.21
C LYS A 485 20.34 -26.12 -12.19
N GLY A 486 19.61 -27.22 -12.29
CA GLY A 486 18.39 -27.33 -13.09
C GLY A 486 17.30 -28.00 -12.29
N TYR A 487 16.13 -27.36 -12.19
CA TYR A 487 14.94 -27.97 -11.65
C TYR A 487 13.71 -27.44 -12.37
N SER A 488 12.88 -28.34 -12.89
CA SER A 488 11.58 -27.99 -13.45
C SER A 488 10.57 -29.00 -12.91
N GLY A 489 9.50 -28.53 -12.28
CA GLY A 489 8.57 -29.44 -11.63
C GLY A 489 7.32 -28.76 -11.07
N PHE A 490 6.28 -29.58 -10.93
CA PHE A 490 5.00 -29.16 -10.35
C PHE A 490 4.82 -29.78 -8.96
N SER A 491 4.21 -29.01 -8.07
CA SER A 491 3.72 -29.49 -6.78
C SER A 491 2.29 -28.99 -6.56
N SER A 492 1.51 -29.74 -5.80
CA SER A 492 0.16 -29.32 -5.43
C SER A 492 -0.05 -29.47 -3.94
N LEU A 493 -0.75 -28.51 -3.34
CA LEU A 493 -1.09 -28.48 -1.93
C LEU A 493 -2.60 -28.33 -1.78
N ILE A 494 -3.23 -29.21 -0.99
CA ILE A 494 -4.62 -29.09 -0.57
C ILE A 494 -4.63 -28.85 0.93
N GLN A 495 -5.31 -27.80 1.36
CA GLN A 495 -5.51 -27.46 2.76
C GLN A 495 -7.00 -27.31 3.03
N ALA A 496 -7.44 -27.79 4.19
CA ALA A 496 -8.77 -27.53 4.70
C ALA A 496 -8.63 -27.00 6.13
N TYR A 497 -9.50 -26.06 6.50
CA TYR A 497 -9.48 -25.46 7.81
C TYR A 497 -10.90 -25.23 8.35
N ALA A 498 -11.00 -25.15 9.66
CA ALA A 498 -12.20 -24.79 10.38
C ALA A 498 -11.84 -23.93 11.59
N ASN A 499 -12.56 -22.83 11.77
CA ASN A 499 -12.48 -21.93 12.89
C ASN A 499 -13.88 -21.74 13.50
N TRP A 500 -13.93 -21.45 14.80
CA TRP A 500 -15.16 -21.25 15.57
C TRP A 500 -15.02 -20.01 16.45
#